data_AF-A0A6J7AVD0-F1
#
_entry.id   AF-A0A6J7AVD0-F1
#
_cell.length_a   1.000
_cell.length_b   1.000
_cell.length_c   1.000
_cell.angle_alpha   90.00
_cell.angle_beta   90.00
_cell.angle_gamma   90.00
#
_symmetry.space_group_name_H-M   'P 1'
#
loop_
_entity.id
_entity.type
_entity.pdbx_description
1 polymer ?
#
loop_
_entity_poly.entity_id
_entity_poly.type
_entity_poly.pdbx_seq_one_letter_code
_entity_poly.pdbx_strand_id
1 'polypeptide(L)'
;MMIFQTFRHLSDYNFARINKFRTPEPVAISFDLKSDGYIVVEREKRSRFEYWSKKAVQFPIGERWLVISASSVIGGAVFTFTIMPILSLISVALVFRARVRKTLTWPKFRVNKEFIDDQLDSIKNKNSTNRFDWLEPSILRLVEGLIFVELAIISDIDRSQIFLLVFAIIFNHYDNMYRALQGERKPKWIAIAGGFIFGRLLVTLIWVTLGLSITILVYYFSILFFLISSVQWIQSHRVKVA
;
A
#
# COMPACT_ATOMS: atom_id res chain seq x y z
N MET A 1 1.98 -12.94 -6.22
CA MET A 1 1.54 -12.66 -4.82
C MET A 1 2.08 -11.34 -4.27
N MET A 2 3.39 -11.10 -4.27
CA MET A 2 4.00 -9.88 -3.67
C MET A 2 3.44 -8.55 -4.22
N ILE A 3 3.20 -8.46 -5.53
CA ILE A 3 2.63 -7.26 -6.18
C ILE A 3 1.21 -6.95 -5.65
N PHE A 4 0.34 -7.97 -5.59
CA PHE A 4 -1.02 -7.82 -5.04
C PHE A 4 -1.02 -7.42 -3.57
N GLN A 5 -0.13 -8.02 -2.77
CA GLN A 5 0.02 -7.66 -1.37
C GLN A 5 0.46 -6.20 -1.22
N THR A 6 1.41 -5.75 -2.03
CA THR A 6 1.90 -4.36 -2.05
C THR A 6 0.79 -3.39 -2.45
N PHE A 7 0.05 -3.70 -3.52
CA PHE A 7 -1.11 -2.91 -3.94
C PHE A 7 -2.10 -2.71 -2.79
N ARG A 8 -2.50 -3.82 -2.14
CA ARG A 8 -3.44 -3.80 -1.03
C ARG A 8 -2.90 -3.00 0.14
N HIS A 9 -1.68 -3.26 0.57
CA HIS A 9 -1.09 -2.63 1.74
C HIS A 9 -0.98 -1.11 1.58
N LEU A 10 -0.41 -0.63 0.47
CA LEU A 10 -0.32 0.80 0.18
C LEU A 10 -1.72 1.43 0.12
N SER A 11 -2.69 0.75 -0.50
CA SER A 11 -4.06 1.30 -0.64
C SER A 11 -4.76 1.41 0.72
N ASP A 12 -4.50 0.46 1.63
CA ASP A 12 -5.06 0.42 2.98
C ASP A 12 -4.52 1.59 3.82
N TYR A 13 -3.19 1.75 3.86
CA TYR A 13 -2.55 2.83 4.61
C TYR A 13 -2.89 4.21 4.05
N ASN A 14 -2.86 4.36 2.72
CA ASN A 14 -3.16 5.63 2.09
C ASN A 14 -4.62 6.03 2.30
N PHE A 15 -5.56 5.10 2.14
CA PHE A 15 -6.97 5.38 2.43
C PHE A 15 -7.16 5.77 3.90
N ALA A 16 -6.59 5.02 4.84
CA ALA A 16 -6.74 5.31 6.27
C ALA A 16 -6.18 6.68 6.64
N ARG A 17 -4.99 7.02 6.13
CA ARG A 17 -4.33 8.30 6.38
C ARG A 17 -5.12 9.47 5.78
N ILE A 18 -5.54 9.37 4.52
CA ILE A 18 -6.36 10.41 3.86
C ILE A 18 -7.73 10.54 4.52
N ASN A 19 -8.36 9.44 4.90
CA ASN A 19 -9.63 9.48 5.63
C ASN A 19 -9.47 10.19 6.98
N LYS A 20 -8.34 10.02 7.68
CA LYS A 20 -8.05 10.77 8.91
C LYS A 20 -7.97 12.27 8.65
N PHE A 21 -7.22 12.71 7.63
CA PHE A 21 -7.12 14.14 7.28
C PHE A 21 -8.44 14.76 6.80
N ARG A 22 -9.36 13.96 6.25
CA ARG A 22 -10.68 14.41 5.80
C ARG A 22 -11.77 14.28 6.87
N THR A 23 -11.47 13.63 7.98
CA THR A 23 -12.40 13.52 9.10
C THR A 23 -12.15 14.72 10.02
N PRO A 24 -13.18 15.53 10.34
CA PRO A 24 -13.01 16.63 11.28
C PRO A 24 -12.41 16.13 12.59
N GLU A 25 -11.41 16.84 13.11
CA GLU A 25 -10.95 16.56 14.46
C GLU A 25 -12.08 16.86 15.44
N PRO A 26 -12.25 16.02 16.48
CA PRO A 26 -13.21 16.32 17.53
C PRO A 26 -12.82 17.66 18.16
N VAL A 27 -13.80 18.56 18.28
CA VAL A 27 -13.58 19.85 18.95
C VAL A 27 -13.18 19.57 20.39
N ALA A 28 -12.01 20.10 20.81
CA ALA A 28 -11.58 20.00 22.19
C ALA A 28 -12.57 20.76 23.07
N ILE A 29 -13.20 20.05 24.01
CA ILE A 29 -14.13 20.62 24.98
C ILE A 29 -13.33 21.00 26.23
N SER A 30 -13.61 22.18 26.82
CA SER A 30 -12.95 22.63 28.04
C SER A 30 -13.25 21.69 29.21
N PHE A 31 -12.25 21.38 30.04
CA PHE A 31 -12.43 20.57 31.24
C PHE A 31 -13.39 21.19 32.26
N ASP A 32 -13.56 22.52 32.25
CA ASP A 32 -14.43 23.26 33.18
C ASP A 32 -15.91 23.29 32.75
N LEU A 33 -16.27 22.65 31.62
CA LEU A 33 -17.65 22.61 31.15
C LEU A 33 -18.50 21.75 32.11
N LYS A 34 -19.38 22.37 32.91
CA LYS A 34 -20.25 21.68 33.89
C LYS A 34 -21.18 20.63 33.26
N SER A 35 -21.52 20.80 31.99
CA SER A 35 -22.14 19.79 31.14
C SER A 35 -21.08 19.36 30.16
N ASP A 36 -20.94 18.06 29.95
CA ASP A 36 -20.05 17.44 28.96
C ASP A 36 -20.39 17.81 27.49
N GLY A 37 -21.37 18.70 27.27
CA GLY A 37 -21.85 19.06 25.94
C GLY A 37 -22.46 17.86 25.21
N TYR A 38 -22.84 16.80 25.94
CA TYR A 38 -23.41 15.59 25.36
C TYR A 38 -24.80 15.90 24.81
N ILE A 39 -24.85 16.24 23.53
CA ILE A 39 -26.07 16.17 22.75
C ILE A 39 -26.32 14.69 22.54
N VAL A 40 -27.47 14.18 23.00
CA VAL A 40 -27.93 12.83 22.67
C VAL A 40 -28.13 12.79 21.16
N VAL A 41 -27.07 12.44 20.43
CA VAL A 41 -27.20 12.09 19.02
C VAL A 41 -27.90 10.75 19.01
N GLU A 42 -29.12 10.73 18.48
CA GLU A 42 -29.89 9.51 18.27
C GLU A 42 -29.12 8.66 17.25
N ARG A 43 -28.17 7.86 17.74
CA ARG A 43 -27.44 6.91 16.91
C ARG A 43 -28.42 5.81 16.59
N GLU A 44 -28.69 5.59 15.30
CA GLU A 44 -29.39 4.38 14.86
C GLU A 44 -28.78 3.18 15.60
N LYS A 45 -29.63 2.46 16.35
CA LYS A 45 -29.23 1.23 17.05
C LYS A 45 -28.88 0.20 16.00
N ARG A 46 -27.61 0.17 15.58
CA ARG A 46 -27.11 -0.89 14.72
C ARG A 46 -27.28 -2.22 15.43
N SER A 47 -27.90 -3.19 14.76
CA SER A 47 -28.05 -4.53 15.30
C SER A 47 -26.66 -5.11 15.61
N ARG A 48 -26.55 -5.91 16.69
CA ARG A 48 -25.32 -6.67 16.99
C ARG A 48 -24.88 -7.48 15.77
N PHE A 49 -25.84 -8.00 15.01
CA PHE A 49 -25.57 -8.71 13.78
C PHE A 49 -24.87 -7.82 12.74
N GLU A 50 -25.41 -6.63 12.48
CA GLU A 50 -24.83 -5.70 11.50
C GLU A 50 -23.39 -5.30 11.88
N TYR A 51 -23.14 -5.08 13.17
CA TYR A 51 -21.79 -4.81 13.69
C TYR A 51 -20.84 -5.99 13.45
N TRP A 52 -21.23 -7.20 13.84
CA TRP A 52 -20.40 -8.40 13.69
C TRP A 52 -20.21 -8.80 12.23
N SER A 53 -21.22 -8.67 11.38
CA SER A 53 -21.10 -8.91 9.94
C SER A 53 -20.11 -7.94 9.30
N LYS A 54 -20.19 -6.64 9.61
CA LYS A 54 -19.22 -5.64 9.11
C LYS A 54 -17.79 -5.94 9.58
N LYS A 55 -17.64 -6.42 10.83
CA LYS A 55 -16.35 -6.81 11.38
C LYS A 55 -15.79 -8.07 10.72
N ALA A 56 -16.64 -9.09 10.54
CA ALA A 56 -16.28 -10.35 9.88
C ALA A 56 -15.88 -10.16 8.41
N VAL A 57 -16.50 -9.20 7.71
CA VAL A 57 -16.16 -8.86 6.32
C VAL A 57 -14.71 -8.40 6.15
N GLN A 58 -14.10 -7.77 7.16
CA GLN A 58 -12.69 -7.39 7.11
C GLN A 58 -11.74 -8.59 7.22
N PHE A 59 -12.27 -9.78 7.51
CA PHE A 59 -11.55 -11.03 7.67
C PHE A 59 -10.30 -10.88 8.56
N PRO A 60 -10.45 -10.40 9.82
CA PRO A 60 -9.31 -10.24 10.72
C PRO A 60 -8.61 -11.57 11.01
N ILE A 61 -7.46 -11.50 11.70
CA ILE A 61 -6.61 -12.67 11.95
C ILE A 61 -7.42 -13.80 12.61
N GLY A 62 -8.24 -13.50 13.62
CA GLY A 62 -9.03 -14.50 14.34
C GLY A 62 -10.09 -15.19 13.47
N GLU A 63 -10.83 -14.43 12.68
CA GLU A 63 -11.88 -14.92 11.80
C GLU A 63 -11.32 -15.80 10.69
N ARG A 64 -10.09 -15.49 10.21
CA ARG A 64 -9.36 -16.38 9.30
C ARG A 64 -9.07 -17.74 9.93
N TRP A 65 -8.57 -17.77 11.16
CA TRP A 65 -8.32 -19.02 11.88
C TRP A 65 -9.61 -19.80 12.07
N LEU A 66 -10.69 -19.13 12.48
CA LEU A 66 -11.99 -19.78 12.66
C LEU A 66 -12.47 -20.42 11.36
N VAL A 67 -12.38 -19.71 10.23
CA VAL A 67 -12.80 -20.25 8.93
C VAL A 67 -11.94 -21.43 8.53
N ILE A 68 -10.61 -21.34 8.65
CA ILE A 68 -9.68 -22.45 8.35
C ILE A 68 -10.03 -23.68 9.19
N SER A 69 -10.21 -23.50 10.50
CA SER A 69 -10.57 -24.60 11.41
C SER A 69 -11.93 -25.19 11.04
N ALA A 70 -12.97 -24.37 10.91
CA ALA A 70 -14.31 -24.85 10.60
C ALA A 70 -14.38 -25.55 9.23
N SER A 71 -13.79 -24.95 8.18
CA SER A 71 -13.78 -25.56 6.85
C SER A 71 -12.96 -26.86 6.81
N SER A 72 -11.88 -26.94 7.59
CA SER A 72 -11.07 -28.16 7.67
C SER A 72 -11.82 -29.33 8.31
N VAL A 73 -12.63 -29.04 9.33
CA VAL A 73 -13.49 -30.04 9.98
C VAL A 73 -14.63 -30.47 9.05
N ILE A 74 -15.25 -29.53 8.33
CA ILE A 74 -16.42 -29.79 7.49
C ILE A 74 -16.06 -30.54 6.20
N GLY A 75 -15.00 -30.13 5.50
CA GLY A 75 -14.70 -30.60 4.15
C GLY A 75 -13.22 -30.88 3.90
N GLY A 76 -12.41 -30.97 4.96
CA GLY A 76 -10.99 -31.26 4.86
C GLY A 76 -10.17 -30.15 4.20
N ALA A 77 -8.98 -30.52 3.75
CA ALA A 77 -8.02 -29.59 3.16
C ALA A 77 -8.52 -28.99 1.83
N VAL A 78 -9.10 -29.82 0.95
CA VAL A 78 -9.55 -29.37 -0.39
C VAL A 78 -10.62 -28.28 -0.27
N PHE A 79 -11.62 -28.48 0.60
CA PHE A 79 -12.65 -27.46 0.83
C PHE A 79 -12.05 -26.18 1.40
N THR A 80 -11.13 -26.29 2.38
CA THR A 80 -10.44 -25.14 3.00
C THR A 80 -9.65 -24.33 1.97
N PHE A 81 -8.86 -24.98 1.12
CA PHE A 81 -8.08 -24.32 0.07
C PHE A 81 -8.95 -23.74 -1.04
N THR A 82 -10.18 -24.24 -1.23
CA THR A 82 -11.14 -23.70 -2.20
C THR A 82 -11.89 -22.49 -1.64
N ILE A 83 -12.39 -22.56 -0.41
CA ILE A 83 -13.26 -21.53 0.17
C ILE A 83 -12.47 -20.28 0.58
N MET A 84 -11.21 -20.43 1.00
CA MET A 84 -10.39 -19.32 1.48
C MET A 84 -10.12 -18.25 0.41
N PRO A 85 -9.70 -18.58 -0.82
CA PRO A 85 -9.59 -17.60 -1.90
C PRO A 85 -10.93 -16.91 -2.22
N ILE A 86 -12.04 -17.65 -2.24
CA ILE A 86 -13.37 -17.10 -2.53
C ILE A 86 -13.76 -16.06 -1.49
N LEU A 87 -13.64 -16.39 -0.20
CA LEU A 87 -13.94 -15.46 0.89
C LEU A 87 -12.99 -14.25 0.90
N SER A 88 -11.72 -14.46 0.56
CA SER A 88 -10.75 -13.37 0.40
C SER A 88 -11.15 -12.40 -0.72
N LEU A 89 -11.60 -12.91 -1.88
CA LEU A 89 -12.08 -12.08 -2.99
C LEU A 89 -13.33 -11.29 -2.61
N ILE A 90 -14.29 -11.92 -1.93
CA ILE A 90 -15.50 -11.26 -1.43
C ILE A 90 -15.12 -10.14 -0.44
N SER A 91 -14.24 -10.42 0.51
CA SER A 91 -13.74 -9.44 1.48
C SER A 91 -13.09 -8.24 0.80
N VAL A 92 -12.18 -8.47 -0.15
CA VAL A 92 -11.53 -7.42 -0.94
C VAL A 92 -12.57 -6.57 -1.66
N ALA A 93 -13.53 -7.19 -2.36
CA ALA A 93 -14.56 -6.47 -3.11
C ALA A 93 -15.43 -5.58 -2.20
N LEU A 94 -15.86 -6.09 -1.04
CA LEU A 94 -16.68 -5.34 -0.09
C LEU A 94 -15.91 -4.16 0.54
N VAL A 95 -14.66 -4.39 0.95
CA VAL A 95 -13.80 -3.34 1.52
C VAL A 95 -13.53 -2.24 0.50
N PHE A 96 -13.13 -2.59 -0.72
CA PHE A 96 -12.88 -1.61 -1.78
C PHE A 96 -14.16 -0.86 -2.17
N ARG A 97 -15.31 -1.55 -2.29
CA ARG A 97 -16.60 -0.90 -2.55
C ARG A 97 -16.94 0.13 -1.47
N ALA A 98 -16.73 -0.20 -0.20
CA ALA A 98 -16.96 0.73 0.91
C ALA A 98 -16.04 1.95 0.83
N ARG A 99 -14.75 1.76 0.51
CA ARG A 99 -13.79 2.85 0.36
C ARG A 99 -14.09 3.75 -0.83
N VAL A 100 -14.48 3.18 -1.96
CA VAL A 100 -14.91 3.94 -3.14
C VAL A 100 -16.13 4.77 -2.80
N ARG A 101 -17.16 4.17 -2.18
CA ARG A 101 -18.35 4.91 -1.72
C ARG A 101 -18.00 6.06 -0.79
N LYS A 102 -17.11 5.84 0.20
CA LYS A 102 -16.65 6.90 1.10
C LYS A 102 -15.87 7.99 0.35
N THR A 103 -14.99 7.60 -0.58
CA THR A 103 -14.22 8.55 -1.39
C THR A 103 -15.12 9.43 -2.25
N LEU A 104 -16.22 8.88 -2.76
CA LEU A 104 -17.20 9.64 -3.55
C LEU A 104 -17.90 10.75 -2.76
N THR A 105 -17.95 10.65 -1.42
CA THR A 105 -18.48 11.73 -0.55
C THR A 105 -17.49 12.88 -0.34
N TRP A 106 -16.22 12.69 -0.68
CA TRP A 106 -15.19 13.71 -0.45
C TRP A 106 -15.19 14.78 -1.55
N PRO A 107 -14.84 16.03 -1.21
CA PRO A 107 -14.53 17.07 -2.18
C PRO A 107 -13.40 16.63 -3.13
N LYS A 108 -13.41 17.16 -4.36
CA LYS A 108 -12.44 16.77 -5.40
C LYS A 108 -10.99 17.18 -5.08
N PHE A 109 -10.78 18.24 -4.29
CA PHE A 109 -9.42 18.69 -3.96
C PHE A 109 -8.64 17.65 -3.13
N ARG A 110 -7.32 17.60 -3.33
CA ARG A 110 -6.40 16.73 -2.57
C ARG A 110 -6.13 17.30 -1.18
N VAL A 111 -5.90 16.41 -0.22
CA VAL A 111 -5.44 16.78 1.14
C VAL A 111 -4.10 16.11 1.39
N ASN A 112 -3.24 16.74 2.19
CA ASN A 112 -1.89 16.24 2.50
C ASN A 112 -1.16 15.71 1.24
N LYS A 113 -0.93 16.61 0.28
CA LYS A 113 -0.33 16.26 -1.03
C LYS A 113 1.04 15.61 -0.87
N GLU A 114 1.85 16.11 0.07
CA GLU A 114 3.21 15.62 0.33
C GLU A 114 3.23 14.12 0.65
N PHE A 115 2.29 13.66 1.49
CA PHE A 115 2.20 12.26 1.88
C PHE A 115 2.06 11.29 0.70
N ILE A 116 1.22 11.61 -0.29
CA ILE A 116 1.04 10.76 -1.47
C ILE A 116 2.17 11.01 -2.47
N ASP A 117 2.54 12.27 -2.69
CA ASP A 117 3.55 12.65 -3.68
C ASP A 117 4.91 12.02 -3.37
N ASP A 118 5.28 11.84 -2.10
CA ASP A 118 6.53 11.20 -1.69
C ASP A 118 6.53 9.67 -1.91
N GLN A 119 5.38 9.06 -2.22
CA GLN A 119 5.25 7.64 -2.54
C GLN A 119 5.21 7.35 -4.05
N LEU A 120 4.89 8.35 -4.88
CA LEU A 120 4.62 8.16 -6.31
C LEU A 120 5.80 7.61 -7.11
N ASP A 121 7.03 7.90 -6.68
CA ASP A 121 8.26 7.50 -7.39
C ASP A 121 8.18 7.82 -8.90
N SER A 122 7.61 8.99 -9.21
CA SER A 122 7.24 9.44 -10.55
C SER A 122 7.16 10.97 -10.60
N ILE A 123 6.83 11.51 -11.77
CA ILE A 123 6.63 12.94 -12.00
C ILE A 123 5.45 13.44 -11.17
N LYS A 124 5.69 14.45 -10.34
CA LYS A 124 4.69 15.04 -9.44
C LYS A 124 3.92 16.17 -10.13
N ASN A 125 2.60 16.13 -10.09
CA ASN A 125 1.75 17.23 -10.54
C ASN A 125 1.18 18.02 -9.34
N LYS A 126 1.74 19.21 -9.08
CA LYS A 126 1.33 20.09 -7.97
C LYS A 126 -0.14 20.54 -8.06
N ASN A 127 -0.67 20.60 -9.28
CA ASN A 127 -2.02 21.08 -9.57
C ASN A 127 -3.06 19.96 -9.61
N SER A 128 -2.67 18.71 -9.33
CA SER A 128 -3.61 17.58 -9.30
C SER A 128 -4.68 17.78 -8.21
N THR A 129 -5.95 17.62 -8.57
CA THR A 129 -7.12 17.71 -7.68
C THR A 129 -7.96 16.44 -7.75
N ASN A 130 -7.34 15.29 -7.47
CA ASN A 130 -7.99 13.99 -7.49
C ASN A 130 -8.33 13.50 -6.07
N ARG A 131 -9.60 13.19 -5.80
CA ARG A 131 -10.05 12.58 -4.53
C ARG A 131 -9.68 11.10 -4.37
N PHE A 132 -9.27 10.44 -5.46
CA PHE A 132 -8.78 9.05 -5.50
C PHE A 132 -7.24 8.97 -5.48
N ASP A 133 -6.55 10.04 -5.10
CA ASP A 133 -5.09 10.08 -4.99
C ASP A 133 -4.51 9.00 -4.06
N TRP A 134 -5.27 8.55 -3.06
CA TRP A 134 -4.89 7.42 -2.20
C TRP A 134 -4.65 6.09 -2.95
N LEU A 135 -5.22 5.93 -4.16
CA LEU A 135 -5.05 4.75 -5.00
C LEU A 135 -3.83 4.83 -5.93
N GLU A 136 -3.35 6.04 -6.19
CA GLU A 136 -2.37 6.31 -7.24
C GLU A 136 -1.04 5.57 -7.03
N PRO A 137 -0.42 5.59 -5.83
CA PRO A 137 0.79 4.80 -5.59
C PRO A 137 0.56 3.31 -5.84
N SER A 138 -0.55 2.76 -5.35
CA SER A 138 -0.88 1.34 -5.50
C SER A 138 -1.05 0.93 -6.96
N ILE A 139 -1.78 1.72 -7.76
CA ILE A 139 -1.96 1.44 -9.20
C ILE A 139 -0.61 1.47 -9.91
N LEU A 140 0.23 2.46 -9.64
CA LEU A 140 1.57 2.55 -10.22
C LEU A 140 2.42 1.31 -9.89
N ARG A 141 2.37 0.80 -8.65
CA ARG A 141 3.06 -0.43 -8.26
C ARG A 141 2.51 -1.68 -8.95
N LEU A 142 1.19 -1.75 -9.13
CA LEU A 142 0.56 -2.85 -9.84
C LEU A 142 1.01 -2.87 -11.29
N VAL A 143 0.97 -1.73 -11.98
CA VAL A 143 1.40 -1.61 -13.38
C VAL A 143 2.87 -1.96 -13.53
N GLU A 144 3.76 -1.36 -12.71
CA GLU A 144 5.20 -1.67 -12.74
C GLU A 144 5.45 -3.17 -12.50
N GLY A 145 4.80 -3.75 -11.50
CA GLY A 145 4.93 -5.17 -11.19
C GLY A 145 4.40 -6.08 -12.31
N LEU A 146 3.28 -5.75 -12.94
CA LEU A 146 2.72 -6.52 -14.04
C LEU A 146 3.65 -6.51 -15.26
N ILE A 147 4.33 -5.40 -15.55
CA ILE A 147 5.32 -5.33 -16.63
C ILE A 147 6.50 -6.28 -16.35
N PHE A 148 6.99 -6.34 -15.10
CA PHE A 148 8.03 -7.32 -14.76
C PHE A 148 7.55 -8.78 -14.80
N VAL A 149 6.28 -9.03 -14.46
CA VAL A 149 5.68 -10.36 -14.61
C VAL A 149 5.56 -10.75 -16.07
N GLU A 150 5.12 -9.84 -16.93
CA GLU A 150 5.07 -10.04 -18.37
C GLU A 150 6.47 -10.33 -18.92
N LEU A 151 7.48 -9.54 -18.52
CA LEU A 151 8.88 -9.78 -18.87
C LEU A 151 9.34 -11.19 -18.47
N ALA A 152 8.95 -11.67 -17.29
CA ALA A 152 9.27 -13.03 -16.83
C ALA A 152 8.57 -14.16 -17.61
N ILE A 153 7.47 -13.84 -18.30
CA ILE A 153 6.72 -14.80 -19.10
C ILE A 153 7.28 -14.87 -20.53
N ILE A 154 7.68 -13.73 -21.09
CA ILE A 154 8.09 -13.64 -22.50
C ILE A 154 9.59 -13.82 -22.72
N SER A 155 10.42 -13.76 -21.67
CA SER A 155 11.87 -13.88 -21.76
C SER A 155 12.38 -15.16 -21.11
N ASP A 156 13.55 -15.63 -21.53
CA ASP A 156 14.24 -16.81 -20.98
C ASP A 156 15.05 -16.49 -19.70
N ILE A 157 14.75 -15.38 -19.05
CA ILE A 157 15.43 -14.96 -17.82
C ILE A 157 15.02 -15.88 -16.68
N ASP A 158 15.98 -16.24 -15.82
CA ASP A 158 15.70 -16.97 -14.60
C ASP A 158 14.67 -16.21 -13.73
N ARG A 159 13.54 -16.86 -13.47
CA ARG A 159 12.44 -16.33 -12.65
C ARG A 159 12.90 -15.93 -11.26
N SER A 160 13.94 -16.58 -10.73
CA SER A 160 14.55 -16.23 -9.45
C SER A 160 15.14 -14.80 -9.48
N GLN A 161 15.78 -14.42 -10.59
CA GLN A 161 16.40 -13.11 -10.76
C GLN A 161 15.35 -12.01 -10.92
N ILE A 162 14.29 -12.26 -11.69
CA ILE A 162 13.18 -11.31 -11.79
C ILE A 162 12.47 -11.17 -10.44
N PHE A 163 12.28 -12.27 -9.72
CA PHE A 163 11.72 -12.21 -8.37
C PHE A 163 12.56 -11.32 -7.44
N LEU A 164 13.89 -11.50 -7.42
CA LEU A 164 14.80 -10.67 -6.61
C LEU A 164 14.81 -9.21 -7.05
N LEU A 165 14.76 -8.93 -8.35
CA LEU A 165 14.66 -7.58 -8.88
C LEU A 165 13.36 -6.89 -8.41
N VAL A 166 12.22 -7.55 -8.59
CA VAL A 166 10.91 -7.04 -8.15
C VAL A 166 10.88 -6.89 -6.63
N PHE A 167 11.52 -7.79 -5.88
CA PHE A 167 11.63 -7.69 -4.43
C PHE A 167 12.38 -6.43 -4.00
N ALA A 168 13.53 -6.13 -4.62
CA ALA A 168 14.28 -4.90 -4.36
C ALA A 168 13.47 -3.63 -4.69
N ILE A 169 12.76 -3.63 -5.82
CA ILE A 169 11.92 -2.50 -6.24
C ILE A 169 10.75 -2.32 -5.27
N ILE A 170 10.09 -3.40 -4.87
CA ILE A 170 8.99 -3.34 -3.89
C ILE A 170 9.49 -2.85 -2.53
N PHE A 171 10.67 -3.28 -2.09
CA PHE A 171 11.28 -2.77 -0.86
C PHE A 171 11.46 -1.23 -0.91
N ASN A 172 11.97 -0.69 -2.02
CA ASN A 172 12.08 0.76 -2.24
C ASN A 172 10.74 1.49 -2.07
N HIS A 173 9.66 0.87 -2.53
CA HIS A 173 8.31 1.42 -2.45
C HIS A 173 7.73 1.38 -1.05
N TYR A 174 7.99 0.31 -0.30
CA TYR A 174 7.66 0.24 1.13
C TYR A 174 8.46 1.26 1.93
N ASP A 175 9.74 1.42 1.65
CA ASP A 175 10.58 2.44 2.27
C ASP A 175 9.98 3.84 2.03
N ASN A 176 9.59 4.18 0.79
CA ASN A 176 8.90 5.44 0.51
C ASN A 176 7.60 5.62 1.32
N MET A 177 6.78 4.57 1.41
CA MET A 177 5.53 4.59 2.20
C MET A 177 5.80 4.82 3.69
N TYR A 178 6.75 4.09 4.29
CA TYR A 178 7.05 4.21 5.71
C TYR A 178 7.66 5.56 6.07
N ARG A 179 8.54 6.10 5.21
CA ARG A 179 9.04 7.47 5.37
C ARG A 179 7.91 8.48 5.33
N ALA A 180 7.04 8.39 4.32
CA ALA A 180 5.89 9.30 4.17
C ALA A 180 4.93 9.23 5.38
N LEU A 181 4.70 8.04 5.95
CA LEU A 181 3.88 7.87 7.16
C LEU A 181 4.46 8.63 8.36
N GLN A 182 5.77 8.78 8.42
CA GLN A 182 6.50 9.54 9.45
C GLN A 182 6.69 11.02 9.10
N GLY A 183 6.16 11.48 7.96
CA GLY A 183 6.36 12.85 7.49
C GLY A 183 7.77 13.09 6.94
N GLU A 184 8.51 12.03 6.62
CA GLU A 184 9.82 12.11 5.99
C GLU A 184 9.76 11.67 4.53
N ARG A 185 10.82 11.98 3.78
CA ARG A 185 10.93 11.57 2.37
C ARG A 185 12.31 11.02 2.06
N LYS A 186 12.38 10.14 1.07
CA LYS A 186 13.64 9.65 0.51
C LYS A 186 14.44 10.82 -0.10
N PRO A 187 15.76 10.90 0.12
CA PRO A 187 16.61 11.87 -0.55
C PRO A 187 16.49 11.78 -2.08
N LYS A 188 16.43 12.93 -2.75
CA LYS A 188 16.21 13.00 -4.20
C LYS A 188 17.27 12.23 -5.00
N TRP A 189 18.53 12.24 -4.56
CA TRP A 189 19.61 11.55 -5.27
C TRP A 189 19.42 10.03 -5.28
N ILE A 190 18.86 9.43 -4.23
CA ILE A 190 18.54 7.98 -4.20
C ILE A 190 17.39 7.69 -5.18
N ALA A 191 16.37 8.54 -5.22
CA ALA A 191 15.26 8.39 -6.16
C ALA A 191 15.73 8.52 -7.62
N ILE A 192 16.63 9.47 -7.90
CA ILE A 192 17.25 9.66 -9.22
C ILE A 192 18.13 8.46 -9.59
N ALA A 193 19.00 8.00 -8.69
CA ALA A 193 19.82 6.80 -8.91
C ALA A 193 18.94 5.54 -9.11
N GLY A 194 17.78 5.51 -8.45
CA GLY A 194 16.77 4.48 -8.61
C GLY A 194 15.92 4.63 -9.87
N GLY A 195 16.18 5.63 -10.73
CA GLY A 195 15.57 5.80 -12.05
C GLY A 195 14.10 6.19 -12.08
N PHE A 196 13.43 6.35 -10.93
CA PHE A 196 11.96 6.34 -10.84
C PHE A 196 11.34 5.10 -11.52
N ILE A 197 10.01 5.00 -11.59
CA ILE A 197 9.37 3.86 -12.26
C ILE A 197 9.80 3.76 -13.73
N PHE A 198 9.69 4.86 -14.47
CA PHE A 198 9.92 4.85 -15.92
C PHE A 198 11.38 4.54 -16.29
N GLY A 199 12.35 5.12 -15.57
CA GLY A 199 13.76 4.86 -15.85
C GLY A 199 14.17 3.43 -15.51
N ARG A 200 13.65 2.84 -14.42
CA ARG A 200 13.90 1.41 -14.14
C ARG A 200 13.34 0.49 -15.20
N LEU A 201 12.10 0.73 -15.63
CA LEU A 201 11.47 -0.06 -16.67
C LEU A 201 12.25 0.06 -17.98
N LEU A 202 12.65 1.29 -18.35
CA LEU A 202 13.44 1.54 -19.55
C LEU A 202 14.80 0.85 -19.50
N VAL A 203 15.55 1.01 -18.40
CA VAL A 203 16.87 0.37 -18.23
C VAL A 203 16.74 -1.14 -18.27
N THR A 204 15.73 -1.71 -17.60
CA THR A 204 15.52 -3.17 -17.63
C THR A 204 15.20 -3.64 -19.04
N LEU A 205 14.29 -2.96 -19.74
CA LEU A 205 13.94 -3.30 -21.11
C LEU A 205 15.17 -3.27 -22.02
N ILE A 206 15.98 -2.20 -21.97
CA ILE A 206 17.23 -2.09 -22.72
C ILE A 206 18.16 -3.26 -22.39
N TRP A 207 18.36 -3.56 -21.12
CA TRP A 207 19.22 -4.66 -20.67
C TRP A 207 18.83 -6.00 -21.28
N VAL A 208 17.52 -6.31 -21.23
CA VAL A 208 16.98 -7.55 -21.79
C VAL A 208 17.09 -7.58 -23.30
N THR A 209 16.76 -6.47 -23.99
CA THR A 209 16.84 -6.41 -25.46
C THR A 209 18.28 -6.55 -25.98
N LEU A 210 19.28 -6.10 -25.21
CA LEU A 210 20.69 -6.25 -25.54
C LEU A 210 21.26 -7.63 -25.15
N GLY A 211 20.45 -8.52 -24.57
CA GLY A 211 20.91 -9.83 -24.09
C GLY A 211 21.88 -9.74 -22.91
N LEU A 212 21.87 -8.64 -22.17
CA LEU A 212 22.74 -8.44 -21.01
C LEU A 212 22.18 -9.16 -19.79
N SER A 213 23.08 -9.67 -18.94
CA SER A 213 22.67 -10.35 -17.70
C SER A 213 21.98 -9.38 -16.75
N ILE A 214 20.71 -9.67 -16.41
CA ILE A 214 19.90 -8.91 -15.46
C ILE A 214 20.46 -8.99 -14.03
N THR A 215 21.37 -9.93 -13.74
CA THR A 215 22.04 -10.06 -12.45
C THR A 215 22.70 -8.75 -12.02
N ILE A 216 23.24 -7.98 -12.96
CA ILE A 216 23.86 -6.66 -12.68
C ILE A 216 22.81 -5.70 -12.13
N LEU A 217 21.61 -5.66 -12.73
CA LEU A 217 20.51 -4.83 -12.26
C LEU A 217 19.99 -5.31 -10.90
N VAL A 218 19.90 -6.61 -10.68
CA VAL A 218 19.53 -7.19 -9.37
C VAL A 218 20.48 -6.69 -8.29
N TYR A 219 21.79 -6.79 -8.50
CA TYR A 219 22.77 -6.30 -7.53
C TYR A 219 22.70 -4.79 -7.34
N TYR A 220 22.63 -4.03 -8.43
CA TYR A 220 22.55 -2.56 -8.38
C TYR A 220 21.36 -2.09 -7.55
N PHE A 221 20.14 -2.56 -7.87
CA PHE A 221 18.94 -2.14 -7.14
C PHE A 221 18.89 -2.72 -5.72
N SER A 222 19.43 -3.92 -5.50
CA SER A 222 19.51 -4.47 -4.14
C SER A 222 20.43 -3.63 -3.25
N ILE A 223 21.63 -3.27 -3.74
CA ILE A 223 22.56 -2.42 -2.99
C ILE A 223 21.95 -1.04 -2.76
N LEU A 224 21.38 -0.43 -3.80
CA LEU A 224 20.79 0.90 -3.70
C LEU A 224 19.63 0.96 -2.70
N PHE A 225 18.70 0.01 -2.79
CA PHE A 225 17.47 0.06 -2.03
C PHE A 225 17.59 -0.59 -0.65
N PHE A 226 18.28 -1.73 -0.49
CA PHE A 226 18.44 -2.35 0.82
C PHE A 226 19.56 -1.72 1.63
N LEU A 227 20.74 -1.52 1.03
CA LEU A 227 21.91 -1.09 1.81
C LEU A 227 21.96 0.43 1.90
N ILE A 228 22.07 1.11 0.77
CA ILE A 228 22.28 2.57 0.73
C ILE A 228 21.09 3.31 1.35
N SER A 229 19.85 2.96 0.96
CA SER A 229 18.66 3.61 1.53
C SER A 229 18.52 3.39 3.04
N SER A 230 18.77 2.16 3.52
CA SER A 230 18.65 1.85 4.95
C SER A 230 19.74 2.52 5.78
N VAL A 231 20.99 2.51 5.31
CA VAL A 231 22.10 3.21 5.99
C VAL A 231 21.80 4.71 6.05
N GLN A 232 21.34 5.29 4.94
CA GLN A 232 20.95 6.69 4.90
C GLN A 232 19.84 7.01 5.91
N TRP A 233 18.82 6.14 6.02
CA TRP A 233 17.72 6.30 6.96
C TRP A 233 18.19 6.30 8.42
N ILE A 234 19.05 5.35 8.78
CA ILE A 234 19.58 5.22 10.14
C ILE A 234 20.40 6.46 10.49
N GLN A 235 21.23 6.94 9.56
CA GLN A 235 22.05 8.14 9.77
C GLN A 235 21.20 9.39 9.97
N SER A 236 20.11 9.56 9.22
CA SER A 236 19.24 10.75 9.38
C SER A 236 18.54 10.81 10.74
N HIS A 237 18.33 9.66 11.40
CA HIS A 237 17.72 9.60 12.72
C HIS A 237 18.72 9.80 13.85
N ARG A 238 19.97 9.33 13.69
CA ARG A 238 21.03 9.57 14.69
C ARG A 238 21.32 11.05 14.88
N VAL A 239 21.33 11.83 13.79
CA VAL A 239 21.57 13.28 13.83
C VAL A 239 20.45 14.06 14.53
N LYS A 240 19.21 13.54 14.56
CA LYS A 240 18.08 14.24 15.21
C LYS A 240 18.02 14.07 16.73
N VAL A 241 18.72 13.08 17.27
CA VAL A 241 18.68 12.71 18.70
C VAL A 241 19.89 13.28 19.47
N ALA A 242 20.94 13.72 18.76
CA ALA A 242 22.11 14.41 19.30
C ALA A 242 21.90 15.92 19.31
#